data_AF-A0A8T4SNP1-F1
#
_entry.id   AF-A0A8T4SNP1-F1
#
_cell.length_a   1.000
_cell.length_b   1.000
_cell.length_c   1.000
_cell.angle_alpha   90.00
_cell.angle_beta   90.00
_cell.angle_gamma   90.00
#
_symmetry.space_group_name_H-M   'P 1'
#
loop_
_entity.id
_entity.type
_entity.pdbx_description
1 polymer ?
#
loop_
_entity_poly.entity_id
_entity_poly.type
_entity_poly.pdbx_seq_one_letter_code
_entity_poly.pdbx_strand_id
1 'polypeptide(L)'
;MALLPLSKTGKADAPLDFKCTDPDVSDPFVKKSTTTGLDWRDRSQTLDRADSCGDPSQPANPNILKEYYCVQGGPRDQEVKQSFFDCSTVGMKCRDGVCIPQNCGNGVCDSDETITNCPQDCACTDPDTNDPYSGATIVTGFDWQDFSKAISRKDRCDGGTLIEYKCRPDGAVTHERYTCPAGKICSGGVCVGEQLCGRALIISFDDGYNDWADYITPILEEYNAVATGYIAPIRIGKSYFTQEKSQKVMDSPHWEIGSHTYNHKSIRNYIEDVTGPTPTYTKTWVESIPKPVLDLAMARYIEMEIIPSKDFIQQKLPSGKNVKTFAYPTGDYLFGYADSYLSPHFETIGHKGAIVVPKCGQVSATQAKSFAGGAFGTIYGTHFEDSINHWRMDEASRNNGYYFMYGHQVLPDRYFNKGYARGVQGNVMTDTTKNFNAQDFSTPIYLCFSITSCFRVIAHTQTTLTVDPSINLEPHKDKYYIAGPRLAASETEFRAILSLARKYGLRTITHAQYYQEITGAAS
;
A
#
# COMPACT_ATOMS: atom_id res chain seq x y z
N MET A 1 -30.26 47.82 6.36
CA MET A 1 -28.80 47.65 6.35
C MET A 1 -28.39 47.16 4.97
N ALA A 2 -27.40 47.82 4.38
CA ALA A 2 -27.15 47.85 2.95
C ALA A 2 -26.51 46.56 2.39
N LEU A 3 -26.90 46.23 1.15
CA LEU A 3 -26.25 45.25 0.29
C LEU A 3 -25.06 45.92 -0.42
N LEU A 4 -23.87 45.32 -0.34
CA LEU A 4 -22.70 45.65 -1.16
C LEU A 4 -22.46 44.52 -2.17
N PRO A 5 -22.18 44.82 -3.46
CA PRO A 5 -21.76 43.81 -4.43
C PRO A 5 -20.24 43.68 -4.47
N LEU A 6 -19.76 42.43 -4.47
CA LEU A 6 -18.36 42.08 -4.73
C LEU A 6 -18.06 42.24 -6.23
N SER A 7 -17.08 43.09 -6.56
CA SER A 7 -16.52 43.26 -7.89
C SER A 7 -15.61 42.07 -8.24
N LYS A 8 -15.71 41.62 -9.50
CA LYS A 8 -14.83 40.63 -10.12
C LYS A 8 -13.78 41.32 -11.01
N THR A 9 -12.68 40.58 -11.17
CA THR A 9 -11.61 40.62 -12.18
C THR A 9 -10.49 41.65 -12.02
N GLY A 10 -9.42 41.22 -11.34
CA GLY A 10 -8.07 41.69 -11.57
C GLY A 10 -7.53 41.20 -12.92
N LYS A 11 -6.74 42.04 -13.57
CA LYS A 11 -5.99 41.76 -14.81
C LYS A 11 -4.86 40.78 -14.50
N ALA A 12 -4.73 39.74 -15.32
CA ALA A 12 -3.52 38.92 -15.37
C ALA A 12 -2.46 39.66 -16.21
N ASP A 13 -1.25 39.77 -15.69
CA ASP A 13 -0.08 40.24 -16.42
C ASP A 13 0.29 39.21 -17.51
N ALA A 14 0.65 39.71 -18.70
CA ALA A 14 1.05 38.90 -19.84
C ALA A 14 2.42 38.24 -19.59
N PRO A 15 2.69 37.03 -20.15
CA PRO A 15 4.00 36.42 -20.05
C PRO A 15 5.04 37.20 -20.87
N LEU A 16 6.22 37.39 -20.27
CA LEU A 16 7.44 37.86 -20.93
C LEU A 16 7.86 36.87 -22.02
N ASP A 17 7.78 37.32 -23.27
CA ASP A 17 8.23 36.60 -24.46
C ASP A 17 9.76 36.78 -24.59
N PHE A 18 10.54 35.73 -24.31
CA PHE A 18 11.98 35.69 -24.58
C PHE A 18 12.20 35.15 -26.00
N LYS A 19 12.55 36.03 -26.94
CA LYS A 19 13.00 35.62 -28.27
C LYS A 19 14.52 35.72 -28.38
N CYS A 20 15.18 34.58 -28.55
CA CYS A 20 16.40 34.52 -29.34
C CYS A 20 15.97 34.55 -30.81
N THR A 21 16.21 35.64 -31.52
CA THR A 21 15.99 35.69 -32.98
C THR A 21 17.25 35.22 -33.69
N ASP A 22 17.10 34.14 -34.47
CA ASP A 22 17.99 33.77 -35.57
C ASP A 22 17.77 34.76 -36.74
N PRO A 23 18.80 35.44 -37.26
CA PRO A 23 18.63 36.49 -38.27
C PRO A 23 18.40 36.02 -39.71
N ASP A 24 18.34 34.72 -40.03
CA ASP A 24 18.31 34.25 -41.42
C ASP A 24 17.02 33.49 -41.84
N VAL A 25 15.84 34.13 -41.87
CA VAL A 25 14.76 33.71 -42.80
C VAL A 25 13.81 34.88 -43.14
N SER A 26 13.63 35.17 -44.44
CA SER A 26 12.68 36.16 -44.96
C SER A 26 11.50 35.53 -45.74
N ASP A 27 10.27 35.99 -45.41
CA ASP A 27 9.02 36.06 -46.21
C ASP A 27 7.97 34.89 -46.22
N PRO A 28 6.66 35.13 -46.51
CA PRO A 28 5.53 34.66 -45.68
C PRO A 28 4.44 33.86 -46.44
N PHE A 29 3.53 33.24 -45.67
CA PHE A 29 2.17 32.72 -46.01
C PHE A 29 1.82 32.24 -47.45
N VAL A 30 1.39 30.97 -47.59
CA VAL A 30 -0.01 30.53 -47.92
C VAL A 30 -0.18 28.99 -47.93
N LYS A 31 -1.35 28.57 -47.43
CA LYS A 31 -2.08 27.28 -47.30
C LYS A 31 -1.75 26.02 -48.15
N LYS A 32 -1.97 24.89 -47.43
CA LYS A 32 -2.50 23.54 -47.83
C LYS A 32 -1.69 22.68 -48.81
N SER A 33 -1.21 21.52 -48.33
CA SER A 33 -1.36 20.21 -49.00
C SER A 33 -0.88 19.05 -48.11
N THR A 34 -1.52 17.91 -48.31
CA THR A 34 -1.41 16.57 -47.71
C THR A 34 -0.08 15.84 -47.92
N THR A 35 0.23 14.94 -46.96
CA THR A 35 1.09 13.72 -47.01
C THR A 35 2.57 13.86 -47.40
N THR A 36 3.49 13.60 -46.46
CA THR A 36 4.35 12.39 -46.34
C THR A 36 5.40 12.64 -45.24
N GLY A 37 5.70 11.62 -44.44
CA GLY A 37 6.56 11.71 -43.26
C GLY A 37 8.02 12.03 -43.56
N LEU A 38 8.75 12.41 -42.50
CA LEU A 38 10.15 12.04 -42.27
C LEU A 38 10.52 12.22 -40.80
N ASP A 39 11.35 11.28 -40.37
CA ASP A 39 11.82 10.87 -39.04
C ASP A 39 12.71 11.94 -38.35
N TRP A 40 12.45 12.23 -37.07
CA TRP A 40 13.36 12.99 -36.20
C TRP A 40 13.96 12.04 -35.16
N ARG A 41 15.17 11.54 -35.43
CA ARG A 41 16.02 10.90 -34.42
C ARG A 41 17.02 11.90 -33.85
N ASP A 42 16.78 12.26 -32.60
CA ASP A 42 17.67 12.02 -31.47
C ASP A 42 19.18 12.30 -31.64
N ARG A 43 19.65 13.38 -31.00
CA ARG A 43 21.04 13.56 -30.56
C ARG A 43 21.07 14.23 -29.19
N SER A 44 20.95 13.45 -28.13
CA SER A 44 21.51 13.81 -26.83
C SER A 44 22.97 13.33 -26.78
N GLN A 45 23.94 14.23 -26.92
CA GLN A 45 25.32 13.98 -26.48
C GLN A 45 25.47 14.52 -25.06
N THR A 46 25.77 13.61 -24.13
CA THR A 46 26.25 13.88 -22.79
C THR A 46 27.57 14.67 -22.85
N LEU A 47 27.64 15.77 -22.09
CA LEU A 47 28.86 16.51 -21.81
C LEU A 47 29.70 15.71 -20.81
N ASP A 48 30.82 15.13 -21.26
CA ASP A 48 31.84 14.58 -20.37
C ASP A 48 32.68 15.72 -19.77
N ARG A 49 32.89 15.66 -18.44
CA ARG A 49 33.81 16.56 -17.71
C ARG A 49 35.24 16.30 -18.19
N ALA A 50 35.95 17.35 -18.58
CA ALA A 50 37.37 17.25 -18.91
C ALA A 50 38.22 17.05 -17.65
N ASP A 51 39.04 16.00 -17.64
CA ASP A 51 40.00 15.67 -16.59
C ASP A 51 41.17 16.68 -16.53
N SER A 52 41.49 17.14 -15.33
CA SER A 52 42.49 18.20 -15.07
C SER A 52 43.90 17.70 -14.70
N CYS A 53 44.23 16.44 -15.00
CA CYS A 53 45.57 15.88 -14.79
C CYS A 53 46.30 15.67 -16.12
N GLY A 54 47.33 16.49 -16.39
CA GLY A 54 48.10 16.40 -17.62
C GLY A 54 49.15 15.28 -17.58
N ASP A 55 49.16 14.43 -18.61
CA ASP A 55 50.28 13.56 -18.96
C ASP A 55 51.34 14.39 -19.72
N PRO A 56 52.56 14.58 -19.18
CA PRO A 56 53.60 15.39 -19.83
C PRO A 56 54.18 14.75 -21.11
N SER A 57 53.79 13.53 -21.47
CA SER A 57 54.33 12.79 -22.62
C SER A 57 53.48 12.86 -23.91
N GLN A 58 52.30 13.49 -23.88
CA GLN A 58 51.40 13.60 -25.04
C GLN A 58 51.52 14.99 -25.73
N PRO A 59 51.66 15.06 -27.07
CA PRO A 59 51.57 16.34 -27.79
C PRO A 59 50.14 16.89 -27.75
N ALA A 60 50.00 18.20 -27.55
CA ALA A 60 48.70 18.87 -27.41
C ALA A 60 47.73 18.54 -28.57
N ASN A 61 46.59 17.92 -28.24
CA ASN A 61 45.53 17.63 -29.20
C ASN A 61 44.82 18.94 -29.62
N PRO A 62 44.79 19.29 -30.92
CA PRO A 62 44.19 20.54 -31.40
C PRO A 62 42.65 20.60 -31.31
N ASN A 63 41.98 19.52 -30.89
CA ASN A 63 40.51 19.45 -30.79
C ASN A 63 39.96 19.61 -29.35
N ILE A 64 40.74 20.12 -28.41
CA ILE A 64 40.20 20.51 -27.09
C ILE A 64 39.45 21.84 -27.27
N LEU A 65 38.12 21.79 -27.11
CA LEU A 65 37.28 22.98 -27.00
C LEU A 65 37.81 23.85 -25.85
N LYS A 66 38.34 25.03 -26.20
CA LYS A 66 38.64 26.07 -25.22
C LYS A 66 37.32 26.59 -24.66
N GLU A 67 37.03 26.31 -23.40
CA GLU A 67 36.00 27.04 -22.67
C GLU A 67 36.47 28.49 -22.45
N TYR A 68 35.79 29.43 -23.11
CA TYR A 68 35.93 30.84 -22.79
C TYR A 68 34.84 31.21 -21.79
N TYR A 69 35.24 31.53 -20.56
CA TYR A 69 34.33 32.18 -19.62
C TYR A 69 34.26 33.67 -19.96
N CYS A 70 33.08 34.16 -20.31
CA CYS A 70 32.83 35.59 -20.40
C CYS A 70 32.76 36.17 -18.97
N VAL A 71 33.86 36.76 -18.50
CA VAL A 71 33.82 37.65 -17.34
C VAL A 71 33.32 39.00 -17.84
N GLN A 72 32.22 39.48 -17.25
CA GLN A 72 31.64 40.77 -17.59
C GLN A 72 32.64 41.88 -17.20
N GLY A 73 33.27 42.52 -18.21
CA GLY A 73 34.02 43.76 -18.05
C GLY A 73 35.57 43.71 -18.07
N GLY A 74 36.20 42.58 -18.41
CA GLY A 74 37.67 42.50 -18.55
C GLY A 74 38.17 42.48 -20.01
N PRO A 75 39.38 43.00 -20.32
CA PRO A 75 39.99 42.88 -21.66
C PRO A 75 40.29 41.41 -22.00
N ARG A 76 40.13 41.05 -23.28
CA ARG A 76 39.99 39.66 -23.79
C ARG A 76 41.21 38.74 -23.71
N ASP A 77 42.36 39.17 -23.18
CA ASP A 77 43.59 38.35 -23.19
C ASP A 77 44.29 38.38 -21.83
N GLN A 78 43.90 37.48 -20.92
CA GLN A 78 44.77 37.05 -19.81
C GLN A 78 44.85 35.53 -19.82
N GLU A 79 46.05 35.00 -20.06
CA GLU A 79 46.38 33.60 -19.85
C GLU A 79 46.22 33.24 -18.37
N VAL A 80 45.24 32.39 -18.06
CA VAL A 80 45.17 31.71 -16.77
C VAL A 80 46.30 30.67 -16.76
N LYS A 81 47.36 30.92 -15.97
CA LYS A 81 48.38 29.91 -15.69
C LYS A 81 47.74 28.78 -14.88
N GLN A 82 47.38 27.67 -15.53
CA GLN A 82 47.02 26.44 -14.83
C GLN A 82 48.29 25.81 -14.25
N SER A 83 48.36 25.75 -12.92
CA SER A 83 49.35 24.95 -12.20
C SER A 83 48.88 23.49 -12.19
N PHE A 84 49.55 22.62 -12.96
CA PHE A 84 49.31 21.18 -12.95
C PHE A 84 49.97 20.56 -11.71
N PHE A 85 49.21 19.74 -10.97
CA PHE A 85 49.72 19.00 -9.82
C PHE A 85 50.10 17.59 -10.28
N ASP A 86 51.38 17.22 -10.15
CA ASP A 86 51.90 15.93 -10.62
C ASP A 86 51.85 14.87 -9.50
N CYS A 87 50.83 14.00 -9.55
CA CYS A 87 50.63 12.91 -8.60
C CYS A 87 51.77 11.87 -8.60
N SER A 88 52.56 11.78 -9.67
CA SER A 88 53.62 10.78 -9.80
C SER A 88 54.77 11.02 -8.82
N THR A 89 55.00 12.28 -8.43
CA THR A 89 56.06 12.66 -7.49
C THR A 89 55.84 12.14 -6.07
N VAL A 90 54.61 11.74 -5.74
CA VAL A 90 54.21 11.20 -4.42
C VAL A 90 53.77 9.73 -4.49
N GLY A 91 54.04 9.02 -5.60
CA GLY A 91 53.68 7.61 -5.73
C GLY A 91 52.17 7.34 -5.87
N MET A 92 51.40 8.33 -6.30
CA MET A 92 49.94 8.24 -6.48
C MET A 92 49.57 8.27 -7.97
N LYS A 93 48.41 7.73 -8.33
CA LYS A 93 47.81 7.87 -9.67
C LYS A 93 46.74 8.95 -9.66
N CYS A 94 46.61 9.71 -10.75
CA CYS A 94 45.49 10.63 -10.87
C CYS A 94 44.25 9.91 -11.39
N ARG A 95 43.11 10.16 -10.76
CA ARG A 95 41.78 9.77 -11.24
C ARG A 95 40.81 10.89 -10.94
N ASP A 96 40.04 11.32 -11.94
CA ASP A 96 39.04 12.38 -11.83
C ASP A 96 39.58 13.70 -11.21
N GLY A 97 40.85 14.03 -11.47
CA GLY A 97 41.51 15.24 -10.96
C GLY A 97 42.02 15.15 -9.51
N VAL A 98 42.04 13.96 -8.89
CA VAL A 98 42.53 13.73 -7.52
C VAL A 98 43.66 12.70 -7.53
N CYS A 99 44.72 12.95 -6.75
CA CYS A 99 45.77 11.96 -6.51
C CYS A 99 45.27 10.89 -5.54
N ILE A 100 45.17 9.64 -6.01
CA ILE A 100 44.77 8.47 -5.23
C ILE A 100 45.92 7.45 -5.19
N PRO A 101 46.01 6.58 -4.18
CA PRO A 101 47.03 5.53 -4.12
C PRO A 101 47.06 4.68 -5.39
N GLN A 102 48.26 4.21 -5.78
CA GLN A 102 48.44 3.48 -7.04
C GLN A 102 47.56 2.23 -7.15
N ASN A 103 47.27 1.60 -6.02
CA ASN A 103 46.53 0.35 -5.96
C ASN A 103 45.01 0.52 -5.90
N CYS A 104 44.54 1.75 -5.68
CA CYS A 104 43.13 2.02 -5.46
C CYS A 104 42.21 1.59 -6.62
N GLY A 105 41.17 0.84 -6.34
CA GLY A 105 40.29 0.14 -7.28
C GLY A 105 40.68 -1.31 -7.57
N ASN A 106 41.65 -1.89 -6.86
CA ASN A 106 42.01 -3.32 -6.98
C ASN A 106 41.16 -4.22 -6.06
N GLY A 107 40.25 -3.64 -5.27
CA GLY A 107 39.44 -4.34 -4.27
C GLY A 107 40.18 -4.60 -2.96
N VAL A 108 41.30 -3.91 -2.73
CA VAL A 108 42.23 -4.06 -1.61
C VAL A 108 42.61 -2.66 -1.09
N CYS A 109 41.93 -2.19 -0.03
CA CYS A 109 42.42 -1.16 0.91
C CYS A 109 43.85 -1.43 1.46
N ASP A 110 44.87 -1.10 0.68
CA ASP A 110 46.27 -1.23 1.09
C ASP A 110 46.61 -0.30 2.27
N SER A 111 47.77 -0.51 2.92
CA SER A 111 48.14 0.24 4.14
C SER A 111 48.29 1.75 3.97
N ASP A 112 48.47 2.22 2.74
CA ASP A 112 48.51 3.62 2.33
C ASP A 112 47.15 4.13 1.78
N GLU A 113 46.15 3.26 1.77
CA GLU A 113 44.77 3.54 1.43
C GLU A 113 43.92 3.80 2.67
N THR A 114 42.97 4.68 2.51
CA THR A 114 42.01 5.13 3.51
C THR A 114 40.69 5.33 2.80
N ILE A 115 39.58 5.36 3.53
CA ILE A 115 38.28 5.67 2.91
C ILE A 115 38.27 7.04 2.19
N THR A 116 39.14 7.96 2.56
CA THR A 116 39.24 9.30 1.95
C THR A 116 40.00 9.30 0.62
N ASN A 117 41.07 8.53 0.51
CA ASN A 117 41.91 8.50 -0.70
C ASN A 117 41.65 7.28 -1.60
N CYS A 118 40.97 6.25 -1.09
CA CYS A 118 40.47 5.11 -1.86
C CYS A 118 39.14 4.56 -1.31
N PRO A 119 38.02 5.30 -1.46
CA PRO A 119 36.71 4.82 -1.03
C PRO A 119 36.26 3.55 -1.76
N GLN A 120 36.76 3.31 -2.97
CA GLN A 120 36.36 2.15 -3.76
C GLN A 120 36.79 0.82 -3.13
N ASP A 121 37.94 0.80 -2.46
CA ASP A 121 38.49 -0.41 -1.85
C ASP A 121 38.39 -0.42 -0.32
N CYS A 122 38.27 0.76 0.30
CA CYS A 122 38.19 0.93 1.75
C CYS A 122 36.77 1.23 2.28
N ALA A 123 35.73 1.24 1.44
CA ALA A 123 34.37 1.52 1.91
C ALA A 123 33.79 0.34 2.71
N CYS A 124 33.73 0.52 4.04
CA CYS A 124 32.79 -0.18 4.89
C CYS A 124 31.49 0.63 4.88
N THR A 125 30.40 0.03 4.44
CA THR A 125 29.09 0.69 4.40
C THR A 125 28.22 0.20 5.54
N ASP A 126 27.78 1.15 6.35
CA ASP A 126 26.76 0.98 7.37
C ASP A 126 25.55 1.86 6.99
N PRO A 127 24.50 1.27 6.38
CA PRO A 127 23.35 2.01 5.87
C PRO A 127 22.64 2.95 6.86
N ASP A 128 22.68 2.67 8.15
CA ASP A 128 21.91 3.36 9.20
C ASP A 128 22.80 4.28 10.04
N THR A 129 23.36 5.31 9.40
CA THR A 129 24.42 6.16 9.96
C THR A 129 24.22 6.82 11.35
N ASN A 130 23.10 6.67 12.09
CA ASN A 130 22.96 7.19 13.47
C ASN A 130 21.78 6.62 14.31
N ASP A 131 21.04 5.59 13.88
CA ASP A 131 19.86 5.09 14.65
C ASP A 131 19.94 3.59 14.92
N PRO A 132 20.30 3.16 16.15
CA PRO A 132 20.41 1.75 16.51
C PRO A 132 19.06 1.02 16.50
N TYR A 133 17.95 1.69 16.18
CA TYR A 133 16.62 1.08 16.18
C TYR A 133 16.02 0.93 14.78
N SER A 134 16.76 1.23 13.71
CA SER A 134 16.22 1.29 12.34
C SER A 134 16.72 0.19 11.40
N GLY A 135 16.02 -0.97 11.40
CA GLY A 135 16.16 -1.98 10.34
C GLY A 135 17.32 -2.97 10.52
N ALA A 136 17.19 -4.15 9.89
CA ALA A 136 18.21 -5.19 9.97
C ALA A 136 19.34 -4.85 8.99
N THR A 137 20.45 -4.33 9.50
CA THR A 137 21.53 -3.81 8.67
C THR A 137 22.57 -4.90 8.41
N ILE A 138 23.26 -4.81 7.26
CA ILE A 138 24.40 -5.66 6.93
C ILE A 138 25.63 -4.76 6.91
N VAL A 139 26.50 -4.90 7.90
CA VAL A 139 27.84 -4.35 7.82
C VAL A 139 28.70 -5.28 6.99
N THR A 140 29.22 -4.77 5.87
CA THR A 140 30.22 -5.49 5.09
C THR A 140 31.62 -4.98 5.46
N GLY A 141 32.39 -5.84 6.11
CA GLY A 141 33.82 -5.62 6.31
C GLY A 141 34.62 -6.67 5.54
N PHE A 142 35.75 -6.31 4.97
CA PHE A 142 36.66 -7.28 4.34
C PHE A 142 37.66 -7.79 5.39
N ASP A 143 37.84 -9.10 5.49
CA ASP A 143 38.89 -9.70 6.33
C ASP A 143 40.20 -9.80 5.55
N TRP A 144 41.24 -9.20 6.10
CA TRP A 144 42.38 -8.67 5.36
C TRP A 144 43.53 -9.65 5.12
N GLN A 145 43.28 -10.95 5.29
CA GLN A 145 44.28 -12.00 5.01
C GLN A 145 43.78 -13.08 4.04
N ASP A 146 42.52 -13.01 3.58
CA ASP A 146 41.92 -14.10 2.79
C ASP A 146 40.74 -13.57 1.94
N PHE A 147 40.96 -13.37 0.63
CA PHE A 147 39.98 -12.85 -0.34
C PHE A 147 38.67 -13.66 -0.44
N SER A 148 38.58 -14.82 0.22
CA SER A 148 37.37 -15.63 0.30
C SER A 148 36.35 -15.18 1.38
N LYS A 149 36.65 -14.14 2.17
CA LYS A 149 35.89 -13.77 3.38
C LYS A 149 35.46 -12.30 3.42
N ALA A 150 34.53 -11.91 2.56
CA ALA A 150 33.70 -10.74 2.89
C ALA A 150 32.91 -11.05 4.17
N ILE A 151 33.21 -10.38 5.27
CA ILE A 151 32.48 -10.51 6.53
C ILE A 151 31.25 -9.60 6.44
N SER A 152 30.15 -10.18 5.97
CA SER A 152 28.81 -9.60 6.13
C SER A 152 28.30 -9.93 7.54
N ARG A 153 28.32 -8.97 8.46
CA ARG A 153 27.68 -9.11 9.79
C ARG A 153 26.33 -8.43 9.78
N LYS A 154 25.30 -9.22 10.07
CA LYS A 154 23.95 -8.69 10.32
C LYS A 154 23.80 -8.35 11.78
N ASP A 155 23.12 -7.24 12.05
CA ASP A 155 22.63 -6.97 13.40
C ASP A 155 21.83 -8.16 13.90
N ARG A 156 21.96 -8.44 15.19
CA ARG A 156 21.36 -9.62 15.78
C ARG A 156 20.90 -9.36 17.19
N CYS A 157 20.01 -10.23 17.64
CA CYS A 157 19.52 -10.22 19.00
C CYS A 157 20.21 -11.30 19.82
N ASP A 158 20.66 -10.93 21.02
CA ASP A 158 21.31 -11.82 21.99
C ASP A 158 20.64 -11.61 23.35
N GLY A 159 19.76 -12.53 23.75
CA GLY A 159 19.06 -12.45 25.04
C GLY A 159 18.18 -11.21 25.24
N GLY A 160 17.63 -10.63 24.16
CA GLY A 160 16.84 -9.39 24.21
C GLY A 160 17.65 -8.10 24.08
N THR A 161 18.98 -8.21 24.05
CA THR A 161 19.90 -7.12 23.71
C THR A 161 20.12 -7.10 22.20
N LEU A 162 20.03 -5.91 21.59
CA LEU A 162 20.45 -5.68 20.22
C LEU A 162 21.97 -5.58 20.15
N ILE A 163 22.57 -6.33 19.24
CA ILE A 163 23.97 -6.20 18.83
C ILE A 163 23.97 -5.50 17.47
N GLU A 164 24.30 -4.21 17.48
CA GLU A 164 24.48 -3.37 16.29
C GLU A 164 25.95 -3.45 15.86
N TYR A 165 26.22 -3.82 14.61
CA TYR A 165 27.57 -3.78 14.07
C TYR A 165 27.84 -2.39 13.47
N LYS A 166 29.07 -1.88 13.63
CA LYS A 166 29.47 -0.56 13.11
C LYS A 166 30.78 -0.63 12.37
N CYS A 167 30.88 0.16 11.29
CA CYS A 167 32.13 0.42 10.60
C CYS A 167 32.96 1.48 11.33
N ARG A 168 34.22 1.18 11.64
CA ARG A 168 35.19 2.19 12.06
C ARG A 168 35.86 2.86 10.85
N PRO A 169 36.39 4.10 11.01
CA PRO A 169 37.13 4.78 9.95
C PRO A 169 38.37 4.04 9.43
N ASP A 170 38.92 3.12 10.23
CA ASP A 170 40.05 2.25 9.87
C ASP A 170 39.62 0.94 9.19
N GLY A 171 38.34 0.82 8.80
CA GLY A 171 37.80 -0.36 8.14
C GLY A 171 37.47 -1.53 9.07
N ALA A 172 37.74 -1.42 10.38
CA ALA A 172 37.41 -2.48 11.34
C ALA A 172 35.91 -2.52 11.63
N VAL A 173 35.33 -3.72 11.71
CA VAL A 173 33.95 -3.92 12.15
C VAL A 173 33.93 -4.05 13.68
N THR A 174 33.29 -3.10 14.35
CA THR A 174 32.98 -3.16 15.77
C THR A 174 31.53 -3.54 16.02
N HIS A 175 31.16 -3.76 17.28
CA HIS A 175 29.77 -3.91 17.65
C HIS A 175 29.49 -3.21 18.98
N GLU A 176 28.27 -2.72 19.12
CA GLU A 176 27.75 -2.15 20.35
C GLU A 176 26.51 -2.92 20.80
N ARG A 177 26.24 -2.87 22.11
CA ARG A 177 25.12 -3.58 22.72
C ARG A 177 24.10 -2.59 23.23
N TYR A 178 22.86 -2.72 22.78
CA TYR A 178 21.74 -1.89 23.19
C TYR A 178 20.68 -2.74 23.88
N THR A 179 20.30 -2.35 25.10
CA THR A 179 19.06 -2.82 25.70
C THR A 179 17.92 -2.12 24.97
N CYS A 180 16.99 -2.87 24.39
CA CYS A 180 15.83 -2.25 23.79
C CYS A 180 15.06 -1.40 24.82
N PRO A 181 14.50 -0.24 24.43
CA PRO A 181 13.69 0.58 25.32
C PRO A 181 12.57 -0.21 26.01
N ALA A 182 12.09 0.26 27.16
CA ALA A 182 10.97 -0.37 27.84
C ALA A 182 9.77 -0.53 26.88
N GLY A 183 9.15 -1.71 26.87
CA GLY A 183 8.09 -2.02 25.91
C GLY A 183 8.59 -2.24 24.49
N LYS A 184 9.86 -2.67 24.29
CA LYS A 184 10.43 -3.13 23.03
C LYS A 184 11.17 -4.47 23.23
N ILE A 185 11.14 -5.34 22.24
CA ILE A 185 11.96 -6.57 22.19
C ILE A 185 12.92 -6.51 21.01
N CYS A 186 14.11 -7.08 21.17
CA CYS A 186 15.00 -7.26 20.02
C CYS A 186 14.47 -8.43 19.18
N SER A 187 14.15 -8.16 17.91
CA SER A 187 13.81 -9.18 16.91
C SER A 187 14.50 -8.87 15.59
N GLY A 188 15.20 -9.86 15.02
CA GLY A 188 15.82 -9.73 13.70
C GLY A 188 16.92 -8.65 13.59
N GLY A 189 17.58 -8.29 14.70
CA GLY A 189 18.58 -7.22 14.70
C GLY A 189 17.99 -5.83 14.84
N VAL A 190 16.76 -5.69 15.34
CA VAL A 190 16.10 -4.40 15.55
C VAL A 190 15.31 -4.41 16.85
N CYS A 191 15.28 -3.29 17.58
CA CYS A 191 14.34 -3.11 18.69
C CYS A 191 12.96 -2.75 18.16
N VAL A 192 12.11 -3.75 18.03
CA VAL A 192 10.69 -3.58 17.70
C VAL A 192 9.88 -3.39 18.97
N GLY A 193 8.72 -2.73 18.89
CA GLY A 193 7.76 -2.69 20.01
C GLY A 193 7.59 -4.05 20.66
N GLU A 194 7.33 -4.09 21.98
CA GLU A 194 6.93 -5.29 22.71
C GLU A 194 5.89 -5.93 21.83
N GLN A 195 6.25 -7.08 21.27
CA GLN A 195 5.51 -7.63 20.15
C GLN A 195 4.06 -7.73 20.60
N LEU A 196 3.20 -6.87 20.05
CA LEU A 196 1.76 -6.99 20.11
C LEU A 196 1.34 -8.17 19.21
N CYS A 197 2.10 -9.26 19.28
CA CYS A 197 1.64 -10.60 18.98
C CYS A 197 0.62 -10.93 20.04
N GLY A 198 -0.55 -10.36 19.83
CA GLY A 198 -1.75 -10.71 20.52
C GLY A 198 -2.59 -11.41 19.49
N ARG A 199 -3.04 -12.60 19.84
CA ARG A 199 -4.46 -12.96 19.77
C ARG A 199 -5.30 -11.73 19.41
N ALA A 200 -5.53 -11.48 18.14
CA ALA A 200 -6.23 -10.28 17.72
C ALA A 200 -7.26 -10.57 16.64
N LEU A 201 -8.37 -9.85 16.73
CA LEU A 201 -9.44 -9.84 15.75
C LEU A 201 -9.40 -8.50 15.01
N ILE A 202 -9.11 -8.53 13.72
CA ILE A 202 -9.22 -7.35 12.86
C ILE A 202 -10.61 -7.37 12.24
N ILE A 203 -11.38 -6.30 12.43
CA ILE A 203 -12.72 -6.16 11.88
C ILE A 203 -12.72 -5.02 10.87
N SER A 204 -13.20 -5.28 9.66
CA SER A 204 -13.38 -4.25 8.65
C SER A 204 -14.75 -4.28 8.00
N PHE A 205 -15.23 -3.10 7.61
CA PHE A 205 -16.48 -2.92 6.88
C PHE A 205 -16.27 -2.01 5.67
N ASP A 206 -16.89 -2.35 4.53
CA ASP A 206 -16.81 -1.57 3.29
C ASP A 206 -18.12 -0.85 2.95
N ASP A 207 -17.99 0.25 2.20
CA ASP A 207 -19.04 1.01 1.52
C ASP A 207 -19.80 2.07 2.36
N GLY A 208 -19.68 2.05 3.69
CA GLY A 208 -20.28 3.07 4.56
C GLY A 208 -21.81 3.02 4.64
N TYR A 209 -22.37 1.87 5.01
CA TYR A 209 -23.81 1.70 5.15
C TYR A 209 -24.36 2.36 6.43
N ASN A 210 -25.62 2.81 6.39
CA ASN A 210 -26.30 3.44 7.54
C ASN A 210 -26.33 2.55 8.79
N ASP A 211 -26.36 1.25 8.60
CA ASP A 211 -26.36 0.26 9.67
C ASP A 211 -25.09 0.28 10.52
N TRP A 212 -23.98 0.84 10.02
CA TRP A 212 -22.79 1.03 10.83
C TRP A 212 -23.11 1.94 12.02
N ALA A 213 -23.80 3.05 11.77
CA ALA A 213 -24.16 4.02 12.79
C ALA A 213 -25.31 3.53 13.70
N ASP A 214 -26.24 2.76 13.13
CA ASP A 214 -27.46 2.33 13.82
C ASP A 214 -27.27 1.08 14.66
N TYR A 215 -26.47 0.12 14.18
CA TYR A 215 -26.37 -1.23 14.74
C TYR A 215 -24.94 -1.62 15.11
N ILE A 216 -23.96 -1.33 14.25
CA ILE A 216 -22.57 -1.78 14.49
C ILE A 216 -21.91 -0.96 15.59
N THR A 217 -21.96 0.37 15.53
CA THR A 217 -21.33 1.26 16.51
C THR A 217 -21.79 0.95 17.95
N PRO A 218 -23.09 0.81 18.25
CA PRO A 218 -23.53 0.41 19.60
C PRO A 218 -22.98 -0.96 20.03
N ILE A 219 -22.85 -1.92 19.12
CA ILE A 219 -22.28 -3.23 19.42
C ILE A 219 -20.78 -3.12 19.70
N LEU A 220 -20.04 -2.33 18.92
CA LEU A 220 -18.62 -2.09 19.17
C LEU A 220 -18.40 -1.41 20.53
N GLU A 221 -19.22 -0.42 20.87
CA GLU A 221 -19.21 0.25 22.18
C GLU A 221 -19.47 -0.74 23.33
N GLU A 222 -20.49 -1.60 23.20
CA GLU A 222 -20.84 -2.61 24.22
C GLU A 222 -19.68 -3.58 24.52
N TYR A 223 -18.94 -3.99 23.49
CA TYR A 223 -17.83 -4.92 23.63
C TYR A 223 -16.49 -4.22 23.85
N ASN A 224 -16.46 -2.88 23.89
CA ASN A 224 -15.24 -2.06 23.82
C ASN A 224 -14.32 -2.52 22.68
N ALA A 225 -14.92 -2.83 21.54
CA ALA A 225 -14.27 -3.31 20.35
C ALA A 225 -13.93 -2.16 19.40
N VAL A 226 -13.00 -2.38 18.48
CA VAL A 226 -12.69 -1.44 17.39
C VAL A 226 -12.81 -2.12 16.04
N ALA A 227 -13.12 -1.33 15.01
CA ALA A 227 -13.21 -1.77 13.62
C ALA A 227 -12.61 -0.73 12.66
N THR A 228 -12.36 -1.14 11.42
CA THR A 228 -11.94 -0.26 10.32
C THR A 228 -13.09 -0.11 9.32
N GLY A 229 -13.55 1.11 9.08
CA GLY A 229 -14.58 1.42 8.10
C GLY A 229 -13.99 2.03 6.85
N TYR A 230 -14.18 1.40 5.69
CA TYR A 230 -13.74 1.91 4.39
C TYR A 230 -14.90 2.60 3.68
N ILE A 231 -14.82 3.92 3.58
CA ILE A 231 -15.91 4.75 3.04
C ILE A 231 -15.63 5.08 1.58
N ALA A 232 -16.67 4.97 0.74
CA ALA A 232 -16.66 5.50 -0.62
C ALA A 232 -17.49 6.81 -0.65
N PRO A 233 -16.84 8.00 -0.68
CA PRO A 233 -17.51 9.29 -0.55
C PRO A 233 -18.73 9.51 -1.44
N ILE A 234 -18.72 9.06 -2.70
CA ILE A 234 -19.84 9.25 -3.64
C ILE A 234 -21.14 8.57 -3.18
N ARG A 235 -21.04 7.65 -2.22
CA ARG A 235 -22.17 6.89 -1.67
C ARG A 235 -22.85 7.63 -0.51
N ILE A 236 -22.17 8.56 0.15
CA ILE A 236 -22.74 9.37 1.24
C ILE A 236 -23.88 10.24 0.69
N GLY A 237 -24.99 10.30 1.43
CA GLY A 237 -26.21 11.02 1.08
C GLY A 237 -27.14 10.27 0.13
N LYS A 238 -26.78 9.05 -0.29
CA LYS A 238 -27.64 8.17 -1.13
C LYS A 238 -28.27 7.08 -0.26
N SER A 239 -28.39 5.86 -0.79
CA SER A 239 -28.86 4.67 -0.05
C SER A 239 -27.87 4.15 1.01
N TYR A 240 -26.78 4.87 1.26
CA TYR A 240 -25.73 4.56 2.24
C TYR A 240 -25.78 5.61 3.35
N PHE A 241 -24.67 5.88 4.05
CA PHE A 241 -24.62 6.89 5.10
C PHE A 241 -25.37 8.18 4.74
N THR A 242 -26.28 8.61 5.60
CA THR A 242 -26.60 10.04 5.67
C THR A 242 -25.37 10.79 6.16
N GLN A 243 -25.28 12.08 5.86
CA GLN A 243 -24.13 12.88 6.32
C GLN A 243 -24.01 12.85 7.85
N GLU A 244 -25.13 12.94 8.56
CA GLU A 244 -25.20 12.81 10.03
C GLU A 244 -24.66 11.46 10.51
N LYS A 245 -25.10 10.35 9.92
CA LYS A 245 -24.66 9.00 10.31
C LYS A 245 -23.19 8.76 10.01
N SER A 246 -22.69 9.26 8.87
CA SER A 246 -21.26 9.20 8.58
C SER A 246 -20.45 9.95 9.64
N GLN A 247 -20.92 11.14 10.07
CA GLN A 247 -20.22 11.91 11.08
C GLN A 247 -20.21 11.19 12.43
N LYS A 248 -21.35 10.60 12.85
CA LYS A 248 -21.43 9.78 14.08
C LYS A 248 -20.38 8.65 14.09
N VAL A 249 -20.20 7.98 12.95
CA VAL A 249 -19.20 6.90 12.82
C VAL A 249 -17.78 7.46 12.81
N MET A 250 -17.53 8.55 12.06
CA MET A 250 -16.22 9.20 12.00
C MET A 250 -15.76 9.79 13.35
N ASP A 251 -16.69 10.26 14.17
CA ASP A 251 -16.43 10.85 15.48
C ASP A 251 -16.17 9.79 16.56
N SER A 252 -16.68 8.57 16.37
CA SER A 252 -16.54 7.48 17.35
C SER A 252 -15.07 7.04 17.50
N PRO A 253 -14.61 6.76 18.74
CA PRO A 253 -13.28 6.19 18.97
C PRO A 253 -13.20 4.70 18.60
N HIS A 254 -14.34 4.05 18.34
CA HIS A 254 -14.42 2.63 17.98
C HIS A 254 -14.15 2.35 16.50
N TRP A 255 -13.92 3.41 15.71
CA TRP A 255 -13.69 3.32 14.28
C TRP A 255 -12.37 3.98 13.86
N GLU A 256 -11.55 3.21 13.16
CA GLU A 256 -10.62 3.74 12.18
C GLU A 256 -11.35 3.94 10.85
N ILE A 257 -11.12 5.06 10.17
CA ILE A 257 -11.77 5.34 8.89
C ILE A 257 -10.73 5.37 7.77
N GLY A 258 -10.93 4.49 6.80
CA GLY A 258 -10.12 4.36 5.59
C GLY A 258 -10.85 4.79 4.33
N SER A 259 -10.09 4.96 3.25
CA SER A 259 -10.61 5.29 1.92
C SER A 259 -11.02 4.02 1.16
N HIS A 260 -12.17 4.07 0.47
CA HIS A 260 -12.67 2.98 -0.40
C HIS A 260 -12.90 3.45 -1.84
N THR A 261 -12.01 4.31 -2.35
CA THR A 261 -12.13 5.09 -3.60
C THR A 261 -13.27 6.12 -3.58
N TYR A 262 -13.17 7.12 -4.46
CA TYR A 262 -14.11 8.24 -4.44
C TYR A 262 -15.45 7.82 -5.02
N ASN A 263 -15.45 7.30 -6.26
CA ASN A 263 -16.63 6.89 -7.01
C ASN A 263 -16.97 5.41 -6.90
N HIS A 264 -16.26 4.64 -6.06
CA HIS A 264 -16.38 3.18 -5.97
C HIS A 264 -15.99 2.46 -7.29
N LYS A 265 -15.15 3.08 -8.11
CA LYS A 265 -14.62 2.43 -9.32
C LYS A 265 -13.42 1.56 -8.94
N SER A 266 -13.33 0.40 -9.55
CA SER A 266 -12.14 -0.45 -9.46
C SER A 266 -11.08 0.02 -10.46
N ILE A 267 -9.81 -0.34 -10.24
CA ILE A 267 -8.74 -0.10 -11.22
C ILE A 267 -9.05 -0.73 -12.58
N ARG A 268 -9.83 -1.82 -12.61
CA ARG A 268 -10.30 -2.45 -13.84
C ARG A 268 -11.05 -1.48 -14.75
N ASN A 269 -11.90 -0.63 -14.19
CA ASN A 269 -12.65 0.36 -14.97
C ASN A 269 -11.70 1.32 -15.71
N TYR A 270 -10.60 1.72 -15.07
CA TYR A 270 -9.61 2.63 -15.66
C TYR A 270 -8.74 1.95 -16.69
N ILE A 271 -8.43 0.67 -16.51
CA ILE A 271 -7.74 -0.12 -17.54
C ILE A 271 -8.65 -0.27 -18.76
N GLU A 272 -9.92 -0.64 -18.56
CA GLU A 272 -10.90 -0.79 -19.64
C GLU A 272 -11.13 0.53 -20.42
N ASP A 273 -11.09 1.68 -19.75
CA ASP A 273 -11.14 2.99 -20.40
C ASP A 273 -9.96 3.24 -21.35
N VAL A 274 -8.80 2.60 -21.10
CA VAL A 274 -7.58 2.75 -21.93
C VAL A 274 -7.44 1.62 -22.95
N THR A 275 -7.78 0.39 -22.59
CA THR A 275 -7.59 -0.81 -23.43
C THR A 275 -8.85 -1.23 -24.20
N GLY A 276 -10.00 -0.65 -23.87
CA GLY A 276 -11.31 -1.15 -24.28
C GLY A 276 -11.85 -2.24 -23.33
N PRO A 277 -13.15 -2.57 -23.45
CA PRO A 277 -13.81 -3.55 -22.59
C PRO A 277 -13.23 -4.94 -22.81
N THR A 278 -13.03 -5.70 -21.72
CA THR A 278 -12.58 -7.09 -21.81
C THR A 278 -13.55 -8.04 -21.10
N PRO A 279 -13.85 -9.20 -21.70
CA PRO A 279 -14.84 -10.12 -21.14
C PRO A 279 -14.33 -10.84 -19.88
N THR A 280 -13.02 -10.94 -19.66
CA THR A 280 -12.43 -11.70 -18.54
C THR A 280 -11.14 -11.06 -18.02
N TYR A 281 -11.18 -10.57 -16.78
CA TYR A 281 -10.02 -10.06 -16.05
C TYR A 281 -9.21 -11.23 -15.49
N THR A 282 -8.23 -11.71 -16.24
CA THR A 282 -7.31 -12.77 -15.79
C THR A 282 -5.96 -12.17 -15.43
N LYS A 283 -5.22 -12.83 -14.53
CA LYS A 283 -3.83 -12.45 -14.21
C LYS A 283 -2.98 -12.35 -15.50
N THR A 284 -3.11 -13.34 -16.38
CA THR A 284 -2.42 -13.38 -17.67
C THR A 284 -2.78 -12.21 -18.58
N TRP A 285 -4.05 -11.78 -18.57
CA TRP A 285 -4.46 -10.60 -19.33
C TRP A 285 -3.81 -9.33 -18.78
N VAL A 286 -3.82 -9.11 -17.46
CA VAL A 286 -3.14 -7.98 -16.83
C VAL A 286 -1.64 -7.96 -17.18
N GLU A 287 -0.98 -9.12 -17.12
CA GLU A 287 0.44 -9.28 -17.48
C GLU A 287 0.72 -9.03 -18.97
N SER A 288 -0.28 -9.14 -19.84
CA SER A 288 -0.15 -8.85 -21.27
C SER A 288 -0.27 -7.35 -21.62
N ILE A 289 -0.73 -6.52 -20.67
CA ILE A 289 -0.89 -5.08 -20.91
C ILE A 289 0.48 -4.42 -20.90
N PRO A 290 0.84 -3.62 -21.94
CA PRO A 290 2.09 -2.89 -21.95
C PRO A 290 2.23 -2.01 -20.70
N LYS A 291 3.39 -2.08 -20.02
CA LYS A 291 3.65 -1.32 -18.79
C LYS A 291 3.26 0.17 -18.90
N PRO A 292 3.57 0.92 -19.98
CA PRO A 292 3.19 2.33 -20.09
C PRO A 292 1.67 2.57 -20.06
N VAL A 293 0.88 1.60 -20.54
CA VAL A 293 -0.59 1.66 -20.49
C VAL A 293 -1.08 1.43 -19.07
N LEU A 294 -0.48 0.48 -18.36
CA LEU A 294 -0.78 0.21 -16.96
C LEU A 294 -0.38 1.38 -16.04
N ASP A 295 0.77 2.00 -16.30
CA ASP A 295 1.24 3.25 -15.68
C ASP A 295 0.19 4.35 -15.80
N LEU A 296 -0.28 4.60 -17.03
CA LEU A 296 -1.27 5.64 -17.28
C LEU A 296 -2.61 5.36 -16.61
N ALA A 297 -3.08 4.11 -16.66
CA ALA A 297 -4.32 3.71 -15.98
C ALA A 297 -4.21 3.86 -14.46
N MET A 298 -3.06 3.48 -13.87
CA MET A 298 -2.80 3.62 -12.43
C MET A 298 -2.72 5.08 -12.01
N ALA A 299 -2.00 5.92 -12.76
CA ALA A 299 -1.91 7.35 -12.48
C ALA A 299 -3.30 7.99 -12.47
N ARG A 300 -4.13 7.71 -13.48
CA ARG A 300 -5.52 8.20 -13.54
C ARG A 300 -6.37 7.68 -12.39
N TYR A 301 -6.24 6.41 -12.04
CA TYR A 301 -6.96 5.84 -10.91
C TYR A 301 -6.61 6.56 -9.61
N ILE A 302 -5.33 6.85 -9.38
CA ILE A 302 -4.88 7.53 -8.17
C ILE A 302 -5.39 8.97 -8.12
N GLU A 303 -5.23 9.70 -9.21
CA GLU A 303 -5.64 11.11 -9.32
C GLU A 303 -7.16 11.28 -9.20
N MET A 304 -7.95 10.34 -9.73
CA MET A 304 -9.41 10.50 -9.80
C MET A 304 -10.17 9.80 -8.68
N GLU A 305 -9.64 8.70 -8.14
CA GLU A 305 -10.35 7.86 -7.17
C GLU A 305 -9.71 7.91 -5.80
N ILE A 306 -8.39 7.82 -5.74
CA ILE A 306 -7.68 7.54 -4.48
C ILE A 306 -7.46 8.83 -3.69
N ILE A 307 -6.79 9.81 -4.29
CA ILE A 307 -6.47 11.10 -3.65
C ILE A 307 -7.76 11.85 -3.30
N PRO A 308 -8.73 12.04 -4.22
CA PRO A 308 -9.96 12.75 -3.89
C PRO A 308 -10.77 12.07 -2.78
N SER A 309 -10.74 10.74 -2.71
CA SER A 309 -11.39 10.00 -1.62
C SER A 309 -10.74 10.25 -0.28
N LYS A 310 -9.41 10.15 -0.22
CA LYS A 310 -8.63 10.46 0.99
C LYS A 310 -8.92 11.88 1.45
N ASP A 311 -8.79 12.85 0.55
CA ASP A 311 -8.95 14.28 0.86
C ASP A 311 -10.37 14.60 1.32
N PHE A 312 -11.39 14.04 0.67
CA PHE A 312 -12.77 14.21 1.07
C PHE A 312 -13.01 13.70 2.50
N ILE A 313 -12.56 12.47 2.80
CA ILE A 313 -12.75 11.87 4.13
C ILE A 313 -11.95 12.67 5.18
N GLN A 314 -10.70 13.01 4.86
CA GLN A 314 -9.80 13.75 5.74
C GLN A 314 -10.39 15.10 6.17
N GLN A 315 -11.08 15.80 5.27
CA GLN A 315 -11.76 17.08 5.57
C GLN A 315 -12.99 16.92 6.49
N LYS A 316 -13.54 15.71 6.63
CA LYS A 316 -14.72 15.42 7.45
C LYS A 316 -14.37 14.75 8.79
N LEU A 317 -13.17 14.21 8.92
CA LEU A 317 -12.69 13.64 10.17
C LEU A 317 -12.49 14.73 11.24
N PRO A 318 -12.72 14.40 12.52
CA PRO A 318 -12.29 15.23 13.65
C PRO A 318 -10.82 15.63 13.53
N SER A 319 -10.50 16.82 14.03
CA SER A 319 -9.11 17.29 14.12
C SER A 319 -8.22 16.26 14.82
N GLY A 320 -7.08 15.94 14.21
CA GLY A 320 -6.11 14.96 14.73
C GLY A 320 -6.31 13.50 14.25
N LYS A 321 -7.42 13.17 13.57
CA LYS A 321 -7.54 11.88 12.88
C LYS A 321 -7.06 12.01 11.43
N ASN A 322 -6.33 11.02 10.95
CA ASN A 322 -5.85 10.97 9.56
C ASN A 322 -6.34 9.71 8.85
N VAL A 323 -6.61 9.82 7.56
CA VAL A 323 -6.90 8.67 6.70
C VAL A 323 -5.58 7.97 6.37
N LYS A 324 -5.31 6.86 7.06
CA LYS A 324 -4.07 6.08 6.98
C LYS A 324 -4.22 4.76 6.22
N THR A 325 -5.45 4.28 6.10
CA THR A 325 -5.81 3.00 5.47
C THR A 325 -6.58 3.22 4.16
N PHE A 326 -6.38 2.32 3.20
CA PHE A 326 -7.15 2.24 1.94
C PHE A 326 -7.61 0.81 1.69
N ALA A 327 -8.81 0.58 1.14
CA ALA A 327 -9.23 -0.73 0.65
C ALA A 327 -9.72 -0.64 -0.80
N TYR A 328 -9.33 -1.61 -1.63
CA TYR A 328 -9.78 -1.67 -3.02
C TYR A 328 -11.26 -2.08 -3.11
N PRO A 329 -12.09 -1.35 -3.87
CA PRO A 329 -13.38 -1.84 -4.31
C PRO A 329 -13.23 -3.21 -4.95
N THR A 330 -14.24 -4.07 -4.76
CA THR A 330 -14.30 -5.46 -5.27
C THR A 330 -13.16 -6.40 -4.86
N GLY A 331 -12.11 -5.90 -4.21
CA GLY A 331 -10.89 -6.66 -3.92
C GLY A 331 -10.01 -6.83 -5.16
N ASP A 332 -10.29 -6.09 -6.24
CA ASP A 332 -9.50 -6.11 -7.47
C ASP A 332 -8.29 -5.18 -7.30
N TYR A 333 -7.11 -5.77 -7.07
CA TYR A 333 -5.84 -5.03 -7.02
C TYR A 333 -4.81 -5.64 -7.97
N LEU A 334 -3.88 -4.80 -8.42
CA LEU A 334 -2.77 -5.19 -9.26
C LEU A 334 -1.57 -5.51 -8.37
N PHE A 335 -1.40 -6.80 -8.05
CA PHE A 335 -0.31 -7.29 -7.20
C PHE A 335 1.05 -6.71 -7.58
N GLY A 336 1.74 -6.10 -6.62
CA GLY A 336 3.08 -5.53 -6.77
C GLY A 336 3.17 -4.24 -7.58
N TYR A 337 2.19 -3.94 -8.43
CA TYR A 337 2.18 -2.72 -9.23
C TYR A 337 1.63 -1.53 -8.46
N ALA A 338 0.54 -1.72 -7.72
CA ALA A 338 -0.18 -0.61 -7.11
C ALA A 338 0.47 -0.13 -5.79
N ASP A 339 1.16 -1.01 -5.07
CA ASP A 339 1.73 -0.69 -3.75
C ASP A 339 2.74 0.45 -3.81
N SER A 340 3.60 0.50 -4.84
CA SER A 340 4.59 1.57 -4.99
C SER A 340 3.97 2.94 -5.25
N TYR A 341 2.78 2.98 -5.85
CA TYR A 341 2.08 4.24 -6.09
C TYR A 341 1.18 4.65 -4.94
N LEU A 342 0.68 3.69 -4.15
CA LEU A 342 -0.19 3.96 -3.01
C LEU A 342 0.57 4.22 -1.71
N SER A 343 1.77 3.67 -1.54
CA SER A 343 2.56 3.84 -0.32
C SER A 343 2.90 5.29 0.05
N PRO A 344 3.03 6.26 -0.89
CA PRO A 344 3.18 7.67 -0.51
C PRO A 344 1.89 8.28 0.08
N HIS A 345 0.73 7.66 -0.16
CA HIS A 345 -0.57 8.19 0.20
C HIS A 345 -1.21 7.48 1.40
N PHE A 346 -0.89 6.22 1.66
CA PHE A 346 -1.44 5.46 2.79
C PHE A 346 -0.32 4.72 3.52
N GLU A 347 -0.43 4.67 4.84
CA GLU A 347 0.43 3.84 5.68
C GLU A 347 0.13 2.36 5.43
N THR A 348 -1.14 2.05 5.13
CA THR A 348 -1.64 0.69 5.02
C THR A 348 -2.63 0.53 3.88
N ILE A 349 -2.56 -0.61 3.22
CA ILE A 349 -3.46 -1.01 2.16
C ILE A 349 -4.16 -2.27 2.66
N GLY A 350 -5.44 -2.13 2.97
CA GLY A 350 -6.35 -3.21 3.32
C GLY A 350 -6.79 -3.96 2.07
N HIS A 351 -6.95 -5.26 2.21
CA HIS A 351 -7.37 -6.16 1.15
C HIS A 351 -8.56 -6.99 1.62
N LYS A 352 -9.33 -7.54 0.68
CA LYS A 352 -10.48 -8.40 1.01
C LYS A 352 -10.02 -9.81 1.36
N GLY A 353 -10.30 -10.24 2.59
CA GLY A 353 -10.22 -11.65 2.98
C GLY A 353 -9.93 -11.87 4.46
N ALA A 354 -10.51 -12.91 5.04
CA ALA A 354 -10.07 -13.46 6.31
C ALA A 354 -8.80 -14.27 6.08
N ILE A 355 -7.73 -13.93 6.79
CA ILE A 355 -6.48 -14.69 6.80
C ILE A 355 -6.17 -15.02 8.26
N VAL A 356 -5.85 -16.27 8.55
CA VAL A 356 -5.17 -16.61 9.80
C VAL A 356 -3.69 -16.46 9.50
N VAL A 357 -3.08 -15.36 9.97
CA VAL A 357 -1.66 -15.12 9.75
C VAL A 357 -0.87 -15.98 10.76
N PRO A 358 0.14 -16.75 10.31
CA PRO A 358 0.89 -17.65 11.20
C PRO A 358 1.68 -16.89 12.27
N LYS A 359 2.21 -17.66 13.23
CA LYS A 359 3.00 -17.20 14.38
C LYS A 359 3.93 -16.05 14.01
N CYS A 360 3.83 -14.98 14.79
CA CYS A 360 4.77 -13.87 14.81
C CYS A 360 6.23 -14.31 14.69
N GLY A 361 7.00 -13.62 13.84
CA GLY A 361 8.39 -13.95 13.53
C GLY A 361 8.59 -14.94 12.38
N GLN A 362 7.53 -15.54 11.84
CA GLN A 362 7.60 -16.39 10.64
C GLN A 362 7.20 -15.69 9.34
N VAL A 363 6.80 -14.43 9.42
CA VAL A 363 6.29 -13.64 8.29
C VAL A 363 7.17 -12.40 8.14
N SER A 364 7.92 -12.31 7.04
CA SER A 364 8.65 -11.08 6.68
C SER A 364 7.68 -9.92 6.43
N ALA A 365 8.12 -8.66 6.60
CA ALA A 365 7.29 -7.49 6.29
C ALA A 365 6.70 -7.53 4.87
N THR A 366 7.46 -8.03 3.91
CA THR A 366 7.01 -8.28 2.52
C THR A 366 5.92 -9.34 2.46
N GLN A 367 6.09 -10.45 3.19
CA GLN A 367 5.04 -11.47 3.26
C GLN A 367 3.79 -10.96 3.96
N ALA A 368 3.91 -10.15 5.01
CA ALA A 368 2.78 -9.59 5.73
C ALA A 368 1.95 -8.62 4.85
N LYS A 369 2.63 -7.87 3.97
CA LYS A 369 1.98 -7.10 2.89
C LYS A 369 1.27 -8.02 1.88
N SER A 370 1.86 -9.17 1.54
CA SER A 370 1.28 -10.13 0.57
C SER A 370 0.18 -11.05 1.11
N PHE A 371 0.18 -11.36 2.42
CA PHE A 371 -0.79 -12.26 3.04
C PHE A 371 -2.20 -11.71 2.99
N ALA A 372 -2.32 -10.37 2.94
CA ALA A 372 -3.57 -9.68 2.69
C ALA A 372 -4.21 -10.04 1.33
N GLY A 373 -3.48 -10.67 0.41
CA GLY A 373 -3.95 -10.97 -0.94
C GLY A 373 -4.69 -12.29 -1.16
N GLY A 374 -4.89 -13.11 -0.14
CA GLY A 374 -5.62 -14.38 -0.24
C GLY A 374 -7.10 -14.26 0.15
N ALA A 375 -8.02 -14.47 -0.78
CA ALA A 375 -9.45 -14.53 -0.50
C ALA A 375 -9.81 -15.81 0.30
N PHE A 376 -9.69 -15.78 1.63
CA PHE A 376 -10.09 -16.90 2.50
C PHE A 376 -11.04 -16.49 3.64
N GLY A 377 -12.04 -15.67 3.31
CA GLY A 377 -13.26 -15.54 4.12
C GLY A 377 -13.74 -14.11 4.11
N THR A 378 -14.64 -13.84 3.19
CA THR A 378 -15.42 -12.62 3.19
C THR A 378 -16.65 -12.88 4.07
N ILE A 379 -17.14 -11.95 4.90
CA ILE A 379 -18.54 -11.94 5.37
C ILE A 379 -19.40 -11.58 4.15
N TYR A 380 -19.37 -12.44 3.14
CA TYR A 380 -20.40 -12.52 2.12
C TYR A 380 -21.41 -13.51 2.67
N GLY A 381 -22.44 -12.99 3.35
CA GLY A 381 -23.65 -13.73 3.62
C GLY A 381 -23.45 -14.99 4.46
N THR A 382 -23.90 -14.89 5.71
CA THR A 382 -24.56 -15.96 6.46
C THR A 382 -23.68 -17.06 7.06
N HIS A 383 -23.76 -17.17 8.39
CA HIS A 383 -23.66 -18.41 9.14
C HIS A 383 -22.53 -19.36 8.76
N PHE A 384 -21.33 -18.97 9.18
CA PHE A 384 -20.35 -19.98 9.52
C PHE A 384 -20.94 -20.82 10.64
N GLU A 385 -20.99 -22.14 10.47
CA GLU A 385 -21.21 -23.05 11.59
C GLU A 385 -20.39 -22.52 12.77
N ASP A 386 -21.00 -22.35 13.95
CA ASP A 386 -20.29 -21.88 15.15
C ASP A 386 -18.94 -22.59 15.29
N SER A 387 -18.89 -23.88 14.90
CA SER A 387 -17.68 -24.70 14.79
C SER A 387 -16.51 -24.04 14.03
N ILE A 388 -16.72 -23.41 12.87
CA ILE A 388 -15.63 -22.84 12.04
C ILE A 388 -15.11 -21.56 12.64
N ASN A 389 -15.98 -20.64 13.08
CA ASN A 389 -15.55 -19.42 13.74
C ASN A 389 -14.86 -19.73 15.07
N HIS A 390 -15.41 -20.67 15.83
CA HIS A 390 -14.74 -21.19 17.03
C HIS A 390 -13.37 -21.76 16.68
N TRP A 391 -13.27 -22.63 15.67
CA TRP A 391 -12.00 -23.26 15.27
C TRP A 391 -10.98 -22.22 14.80
N ARG A 392 -11.38 -21.23 13.98
CA ARG A 392 -10.47 -20.18 13.49
C ARG A 392 -10.01 -19.25 14.60
N MET A 393 -10.91 -18.85 15.50
CA MET A 393 -10.55 -18.00 16.64
C MET A 393 -9.71 -18.77 17.67
N ASP A 394 -10.02 -20.03 17.90
CA ASP A 394 -9.21 -20.94 18.72
C ASP A 394 -7.82 -21.14 18.10
N GLU A 395 -7.74 -21.36 16.79
CA GLU A 395 -6.48 -21.52 16.06
C GLU A 395 -5.65 -20.22 16.10
N ALA A 396 -6.27 -19.06 15.85
CA ALA A 396 -5.63 -17.76 16.02
C ALA A 396 -5.16 -17.55 17.47
N SER A 397 -5.98 -17.95 18.45
CA SER A 397 -5.65 -17.86 19.88
C SER A 397 -4.47 -18.76 20.26
N ARG A 398 -4.49 -20.02 19.83
CA ARG A 398 -3.43 -21.03 20.07
C ARG A 398 -2.13 -20.66 19.38
N ASN A 399 -2.20 -20.08 18.18
CA ASN A 399 -1.02 -19.67 17.42
C ASN A 399 -0.56 -18.26 17.72
N ASN A 400 -1.23 -17.54 18.63
CA ASN A 400 -0.94 -16.13 18.89
C ASN A 400 -0.94 -15.29 17.59
N GLY A 401 -1.89 -15.60 16.72
CA GLY A 401 -2.05 -15.02 15.40
C GLY A 401 -3.23 -14.06 15.33
N TYR A 402 -3.46 -13.60 14.11
CA TYR A 402 -4.50 -12.65 13.76
C TYR A 402 -5.68 -13.36 13.11
N TYR A 403 -6.91 -12.93 13.42
CA TYR A 403 -8.11 -13.34 12.70
C TYR A 403 -8.72 -12.11 12.04
N PHE A 404 -8.73 -12.09 10.70
CA PHE A 404 -9.35 -11.02 9.93
C PHE A 404 -10.81 -11.33 9.66
N MET A 405 -11.66 -10.35 9.84
CA MET A 405 -13.08 -10.42 9.58
C MET A 405 -13.50 -9.19 8.79
N TYR A 406 -14.19 -9.42 7.68
CA TYR A 406 -14.51 -8.39 6.70
C TYR A 406 -16.00 -8.44 6.38
N GLY A 407 -16.74 -7.34 6.45
CA GLY A 407 -18.17 -7.28 6.10
C GLY A 407 -18.59 -6.03 5.33
N HIS A 408 -19.89 -5.93 5.04
CA HIS A 408 -20.49 -4.71 4.47
C HIS A 408 -21.56 -4.17 5.41
N GLN A 409 -22.51 -5.03 5.79
CA GLN A 409 -23.69 -4.67 6.59
C GLN A 409 -23.84 -5.55 7.83
N VAL A 410 -24.44 -5.00 8.88
CA VAL A 410 -25.01 -5.76 10.00
C VAL A 410 -26.45 -5.29 10.19
N LEU A 411 -27.40 -6.19 10.07
CA LEU A 411 -28.82 -5.86 10.13
C LEU A 411 -29.49 -6.49 11.35
N PRO A 412 -30.60 -5.91 11.84
CA PRO A 412 -31.40 -6.52 12.91
C PRO A 412 -31.82 -7.94 12.56
N ASP A 413 -31.90 -8.81 13.57
CA ASP A 413 -32.22 -10.23 13.37
C ASP A 413 -33.55 -10.48 12.64
N ARG A 414 -34.50 -9.54 12.74
CA ARG A 414 -35.79 -9.61 12.02
C ARG A 414 -35.65 -9.66 10.49
N TYR A 415 -34.51 -9.24 9.93
CA TYR A 415 -34.24 -9.33 8.49
C TYR A 415 -33.75 -10.72 8.05
N PHE A 416 -33.57 -11.66 8.99
CA PHE A 416 -33.04 -12.98 8.72
C PHE A 416 -34.03 -14.07 9.12
N ASN A 417 -34.33 -14.96 8.18
CA ASN A 417 -35.12 -16.15 8.41
C ASN A 417 -34.19 -17.37 8.41
N LYS A 418 -34.00 -17.98 9.57
CA LYS A 418 -33.16 -19.17 9.77
C LYS A 418 -34.03 -20.43 9.84
N GLY A 419 -33.69 -21.51 9.16
CA GLY A 419 -34.54 -22.72 9.13
C GLY A 419 -33.80 -23.97 8.65
N TYR A 420 -34.56 -25.04 8.39
CA TYR A 420 -34.04 -26.29 7.81
C TYR A 420 -34.83 -26.61 6.55
N ALA A 421 -34.14 -26.91 5.45
CA ALA A 421 -34.78 -27.23 4.18
C ALA A 421 -35.41 -28.63 4.22
N ARG A 422 -36.66 -28.74 4.72
CA ARG A 422 -37.35 -30.03 4.92
C ARG A 422 -37.85 -30.66 3.63
N GLY A 423 -38.42 -29.85 2.76
CA GLY A 423 -38.82 -30.25 1.41
C GLY A 423 -37.99 -29.49 0.40
N VAL A 424 -37.40 -30.20 -0.56
CA VAL A 424 -36.80 -29.57 -1.73
C VAL A 424 -37.33 -30.30 -2.95
N GLN A 425 -37.79 -29.54 -3.94
CA GLN A 425 -38.22 -30.05 -5.24
C GLN A 425 -37.72 -29.10 -6.33
N GLY A 426 -36.64 -29.48 -7.01
CA GLY A 426 -35.99 -28.64 -8.02
C GLY A 426 -35.46 -27.33 -7.43
N ASN A 427 -36.05 -26.19 -7.83
CA ASN A 427 -35.69 -24.85 -7.34
C ASN A 427 -36.63 -24.32 -6.24
N VAL A 428 -37.53 -25.16 -5.72
CA VAL A 428 -38.46 -24.82 -4.64
C VAL A 428 -38.02 -25.52 -3.37
N MET A 429 -37.86 -24.74 -2.30
CA MET A 429 -37.65 -25.21 -0.94
C MET A 429 -38.91 -24.96 -0.11
N THR A 430 -39.30 -25.93 0.70
CA THR A 430 -40.42 -25.86 1.62
C THR A 430 -39.89 -26.02 3.05
N ASP A 431 -40.16 -25.03 3.90
CA ASP A 431 -40.00 -25.13 5.34
C ASP A 431 -41.38 -24.94 5.98
N THR A 432 -42.00 -26.04 6.39
CA THR A 432 -43.33 -26.04 6.99
C THR A 432 -43.33 -25.55 8.44
N THR A 433 -42.17 -25.25 9.02
CA THR A 433 -42.04 -24.87 10.44
C THR A 433 -41.98 -23.36 10.66
N LYS A 434 -41.84 -22.56 9.60
CA LYS A 434 -41.76 -21.10 9.69
C LYS A 434 -42.64 -20.40 8.67
N ASN A 435 -43.21 -19.28 9.10
CA ASN A 435 -43.91 -18.33 8.24
C ASN A 435 -42.91 -17.27 7.74
N PHE A 436 -42.57 -17.30 6.45
CA PHE A 436 -41.86 -16.19 5.80
C PHE A 436 -42.84 -15.02 5.62
N ASN A 437 -42.61 -13.92 6.34
CA ASN A 437 -43.49 -12.76 6.26
C ASN A 437 -43.10 -11.86 5.09
N ALA A 438 -44.04 -11.64 4.16
CA ALA A 438 -43.77 -10.95 2.88
C ALA A 438 -43.41 -9.47 3.02
N GLN A 439 -43.75 -8.83 4.14
CA GLN A 439 -43.48 -7.42 4.36
C GLN A 439 -42.00 -7.13 4.68
N ASP A 440 -41.20 -8.16 4.97
CA ASP A 440 -39.81 -7.98 5.42
C ASP A 440 -38.81 -7.77 4.28
N PHE A 441 -39.26 -7.84 3.02
CA PHE A 441 -38.37 -7.96 1.86
C PHE A 441 -38.47 -6.77 0.89
N SER A 442 -38.04 -5.60 1.34
CA SER A 442 -37.80 -4.45 0.45
C SER A 442 -36.50 -4.58 -0.38
N THR A 443 -35.71 -5.63 -0.11
CA THR A 443 -34.43 -5.92 -0.76
C THR A 443 -34.42 -7.35 -1.31
N PRO A 444 -33.60 -7.63 -2.35
CA PRO A 444 -33.45 -8.99 -2.85
C PRO A 444 -32.97 -9.94 -1.74
N ILE A 445 -33.75 -11.00 -1.51
CA ILE A 445 -33.45 -12.04 -0.52
C ILE A 445 -32.56 -13.08 -1.17
N TYR A 446 -31.61 -13.58 -0.41
CA TYR A 446 -30.78 -14.70 -0.79
C TYR A 446 -30.98 -15.83 0.21
N LEU A 447 -31.18 -17.03 -0.32
CA LEU A 447 -31.21 -18.27 0.42
C LEU A 447 -29.81 -18.85 0.40
N CYS A 448 -29.15 -18.87 1.56
CA CYS A 448 -27.78 -19.34 1.70
C CYS A 448 -27.72 -20.60 2.55
N PHE A 449 -27.04 -21.62 2.01
CA PHE A 449 -26.68 -22.85 2.72
C PHE A 449 -25.19 -22.91 3.08
N SER A 450 -24.38 -22.06 2.44
CA SER A 450 -22.95 -21.85 2.72
C SER A 450 -22.50 -20.51 2.13
N ILE A 451 -21.27 -20.07 2.44
CA ILE A 451 -20.65 -18.85 1.88
C ILE A 451 -20.55 -18.85 0.34
N THR A 452 -20.51 -20.03 -0.29
CA THR A 452 -20.43 -20.16 -1.76
C THR A 452 -21.75 -20.57 -2.38
N SER A 453 -22.75 -20.92 -1.56
CA SER A 453 -24.03 -21.47 -1.99
C SER A 453 -25.17 -20.56 -1.53
N CYS A 454 -25.20 -19.35 -2.07
CA CYS A 454 -26.27 -18.38 -1.90
C CYS A 454 -27.04 -18.20 -3.21
N PHE A 455 -28.36 -18.35 -3.14
CA PHE A 455 -29.24 -18.33 -4.29
C PHE A 455 -30.24 -17.20 -4.15
N ARG A 456 -30.44 -16.42 -5.21
CA ARG A 456 -31.46 -15.37 -5.19
C ARG A 456 -32.84 -16.01 -5.11
N VAL A 457 -33.62 -15.60 -4.11
CA VAL A 457 -35.03 -15.96 -4.00
C VAL A 457 -35.80 -15.09 -4.99
N ILE A 458 -36.53 -15.73 -5.90
CA ILE A 458 -37.33 -15.06 -6.95
C ILE A 458 -38.81 -14.99 -6.60
N ALA A 459 -39.29 -15.88 -5.74
CA ALA A 459 -40.64 -15.87 -5.19
C ALA A 459 -40.66 -16.56 -3.83
N HIS A 460 -41.63 -16.23 -2.99
CA HIS A 460 -41.84 -16.91 -1.74
C HIS A 460 -43.32 -16.91 -1.35
N THR A 461 -43.71 -17.90 -0.54
CA THR A 461 -44.99 -17.93 0.19
C THR A 461 -44.70 -17.99 1.68
N GLN A 462 -45.71 -18.23 2.52
CA GLN A 462 -45.49 -18.41 3.96
C GLN A 462 -44.58 -19.60 4.26
N THR A 463 -44.62 -20.68 3.46
CA THR A 463 -43.89 -21.92 3.76
C THR A 463 -42.92 -22.34 2.66
N THR A 464 -42.89 -21.62 1.54
CA THR A 464 -42.03 -21.97 0.40
C THR A 464 -41.15 -20.81 -0.03
N LEU A 465 -39.93 -21.15 -0.46
CA LEU A 465 -38.99 -20.26 -1.12
C LEU A 465 -38.66 -20.83 -2.49
N THR A 466 -38.85 -20.04 -3.54
CA THR A 466 -38.45 -20.39 -4.90
C THR A 466 -37.22 -19.59 -5.27
N VAL A 467 -36.15 -20.28 -5.66
CA VAL A 467 -34.91 -19.65 -6.14
C VAL A 467 -34.82 -19.67 -7.66
N ASP A 468 -33.79 -19.03 -8.20
CA ASP A 468 -33.49 -19.04 -9.64
C ASP A 468 -33.57 -20.48 -10.22
N PRO A 469 -34.35 -20.71 -11.29
CA PRO A 469 -34.57 -22.05 -11.86
C PRO A 469 -33.31 -22.69 -12.46
N SER A 470 -32.24 -21.93 -12.69
CA SER A 470 -30.93 -22.48 -13.07
C SER A 470 -30.23 -23.24 -11.94
N ILE A 471 -30.75 -23.17 -10.71
CA ILE A 471 -30.21 -23.79 -9.51
C ILE A 471 -31.02 -25.04 -9.15
N ASN A 472 -30.32 -26.16 -8.93
CA ASN A 472 -30.91 -27.36 -8.35
C ASN A 472 -30.64 -27.39 -6.84
N LEU A 473 -31.69 -27.26 -6.02
CA LEU A 473 -31.58 -27.27 -4.57
C LEU A 473 -31.58 -28.68 -3.97
N GLU A 474 -31.90 -29.74 -4.71
CA GLU A 474 -32.01 -31.12 -4.18
C GLU A 474 -30.85 -31.55 -3.26
N PRO A 475 -29.56 -31.21 -3.55
CA PRO A 475 -28.43 -31.53 -2.67
C PRO A 475 -28.44 -30.83 -1.30
N HIS A 476 -29.42 -29.96 -1.05
CA HIS A 476 -29.55 -29.15 0.16
C HIS A 476 -30.72 -29.56 1.05
N LYS A 477 -31.41 -30.67 0.74
CA LYS A 477 -32.40 -31.25 1.64
C LYS A 477 -31.79 -31.54 3.01
N ASP A 478 -32.55 -31.25 4.05
CA ASP A 478 -32.21 -31.36 5.47
C ASP A 478 -31.00 -30.51 5.91
N LYS A 479 -30.53 -29.57 5.09
CA LYS A 479 -29.51 -28.60 5.48
C LYS A 479 -30.13 -27.37 6.15
N TYR A 480 -29.38 -26.82 7.10
CA TYR A 480 -29.67 -25.52 7.68
C TYR A 480 -29.52 -24.43 6.60
N TYR A 481 -30.42 -23.46 6.61
CA TYR A 481 -30.38 -22.34 5.69
C TYR A 481 -30.71 -21.03 6.39
N ILE A 482 -30.30 -19.94 5.75
CA ILE A 482 -30.67 -18.59 6.12
C ILE A 482 -31.12 -17.85 4.89
N ALA A 483 -32.29 -17.24 4.99
CA ALA A 483 -32.82 -16.34 4.01
C ALA A 483 -32.69 -14.91 4.53
N GLY A 484 -31.94 -14.08 3.82
CA GLY A 484 -31.70 -12.68 4.19
C GLY A 484 -30.92 -11.92 3.10
N PRO A 485 -30.53 -10.67 3.36
CA PRO A 485 -29.73 -9.88 2.42
C PRO A 485 -28.33 -10.48 2.21
N ARG A 486 -27.84 -10.54 0.95
CA ARG A 486 -26.59 -11.24 0.56
C ARG A 486 -25.33 -10.82 1.30
N LEU A 487 -25.26 -9.58 1.78
CA LEU A 487 -24.04 -8.94 2.27
C LEU A 487 -24.15 -8.49 3.74
N ALA A 488 -25.12 -9.05 4.47
CA ALA A 488 -25.38 -8.68 5.85
C ALA A 488 -25.16 -9.86 6.81
N ALA A 489 -24.59 -9.57 7.98
CA ALA A 489 -24.68 -10.43 9.15
C ALA A 489 -25.83 -9.98 10.06
N SER A 490 -26.37 -10.87 10.87
CA SER A 490 -27.37 -10.50 11.88
C SER A 490 -26.69 -9.90 13.13
N GLU A 491 -27.37 -9.01 13.85
CA GLU A 491 -26.84 -8.44 15.10
C GLU A 491 -26.43 -9.53 16.10
N THR A 492 -27.25 -10.57 16.27
CA THR A 492 -26.93 -11.70 17.15
C THR A 492 -25.64 -12.40 16.72
N GLU A 493 -25.43 -12.61 15.41
CA GLU A 493 -24.20 -13.23 14.91
C GLU A 493 -22.97 -12.35 15.19
N PHE A 494 -23.07 -11.05 14.93
CA PHE A 494 -21.97 -10.13 15.15
C PHE A 494 -21.58 -10.06 16.64
N ARG A 495 -22.56 -10.03 17.54
CA ARG A 495 -22.35 -10.13 18.99
C ARG A 495 -21.70 -11.45 19.39
N ALA A 496 -22.16 -12.57 18.82
CA ALA A 496 -21.60 -13.89 19.09
C ALA A 496 -20.11 -13.95 18.72
N ILE A 497 -19.72 -13.38 17.58
CA ILE A 497 -18.33 -13.27 17.15
C ILE A 497 -17.48 -12.48 18.16
N LEU A 498 -17.94 -11.30 18.60
CA LEU A 498 -17.20 -10.49 19.58
C LEU A 498 -17.10 -11.18 20.94
N SER A 499 -18.17 -11.87 21.35
CA SER A 499 -18.18 -12.70 22.56
C SER A 499 -17.17 -13.85 22.48
N LEU A 500 -17.09 -14.51 21.33
CA LEU A 500 -16.09 -15.56 21.08
C LEU A 500 -14.67 -15.01 21.07
N ALA A 501 -14.45 -13.86 20.42
CA ALA A 501 -13.15 -13.20 20.43
C ALA A 501 -12.68 -12.95 21.87
N ARG A 502 -13.54 -12.37 22.71
CA ARG A 502 -13.27 -12.17 24.14
C ARG A 502 -13.00 -13.49 24.87
N LYS A 503 -13.81 -14.52 24.62
CA LYS A 503 -13.63 -15.86 25.20
C LYS A 503 -12.26 -16.47 24.88
N TYR A 504 -11.79 -16.29 23.65
CA TYR A 504 -10.48 -16.77 23.19
C TYR A 504 -9.33 -15.80 23.50
N GLY A 505 -9.60 -14.69 24.20
CA GLY A 505 -8.61 -13.67 24.52
C GLY A 505 -8.08 -12.92 23.29
N LEU A 506 -8.85 -12.88 22.21
CA LEU A 506 -8.56 -12.04 21.04
C LEU A 506 -8.95 -10.59 21.37
N ARG A 507 -7.99 -9.65 21.31
CA ARG A 507 -8.28 -8.22 21.37
C ARG A 507 -8.68 -7.71 19.98
N THR A 508 -9.63 -6.81 19.89
CA THR A 508 -9.92 -6.18 18.59
C THR A 508 -8.90 -5.09 18.29
N ILE A 509 -8.39 -5.06 17.06
CA ILE A 509 -7.49 -4.00 16.60
C ILE A 509 -7.92 -3.49 15.23
N THR A 510 -7.54 -2.26 14.91
CA THR A 510 -7.78 -1.67 13.59
C THR A 510 -6.70 -2.10 12.59
N HIS A 511 -6.90 -1.83 11.30
CA HIS A 511 -5.92 -2.18 10.27
C HIS A 511 -4.60 -1.40 10.41
N ALA A 512 -4.64 -0.11 10.77
CA ALA A 512 -3.41 0.63 11.04
C ALA A 512 -2.65 0.07 12.24
N GLN A 513 -3.37 -0.28 13.32
CA GLN A 513 -2.76 -0.93 14.49
C GLN A 513 -2.10 -2.26 14.07
N TYR A 514 -2.82 -3.12 13.35
CA TYR A 514 -2.24 -4.36 12.82
C TYR A 514 -0.94 -4.10 12.06
N TYR A 515 -0.91 -3.13 11.14
CA TYR A 515 0.29 -2.81 10.37
C TYR A 515 1.45 -2.30 11.23
N GLN A 516 1.18 -1.41 12.19
CA GLN A 516 2.18 -0.93 13.13
C GLN A 516 2.80 -2.09 13.92
N GLU A 517 1.98 -3.05 14.34
CA GLU A 517 2.45 -4.22 15.10
C GLU A 517 3.33 -5.16 14.27
N ILE A 518 2.96 -5.43 13.02
CA ILE A 518 3.74 -6.34 12.16
C ILE A 518 5.00 -5.70 11.58
N THR A 519 5.02 -4.38 11.40
CA THR A 519 6.17 -3.66 10.83
C THR A 519 7.10 -3.07 11.88
N GLY A 520 6.62 -2.91 13.12
CA GLY A 520 7.33 -2.17 14.15
C GLY A 520 7.40 -0.66 13.88
N ALA A 521 6.66 -0.15 12.88
CA ALA A 521 6.62 1.27 12.57
C ALA A 521 6.00 2.04 13.75
N ALA A 522 6.72 3.06 14.24
CA ALA A 522 6.19 3.97 15.25
C ALA A 522 5.05 4.81 14.65
N SER A 523 4.00 5.02 15.46
CA SER A 523 2.74 5.69 15.08
C SER A 523 2.85 7.18 14.83
#